data_AF-A0A1F8S140-F1
#
_entry.id   AF-A0A1F8S140-F1
#
_cell.length_a   1.000
_cell.length_b   1.000
_cell.length_c   1.000
_cell.angle_alpha   90.00
_cell.angle_beta   90.00
_cell.angle_gamma   90.00
#
_symmetry.space_group_name_H-M   'P 1'
#
loop_
_entity.id
_entity.type
_entity.pdbx_description
1 polymer ?
#
loop_
_entity_poly.entity_id
_entity_poly.type
_entity_poly.pdbx_seq_one_letter_code
_entity_poly.pdbx_strand_id
1 'polypeptide(L)'
;MREGTDGYGALASMGGVYTSVRDLSRWVAGFLDAFPARDSPEGPHPLRRASRREMQQVHRAFGPSVAAYAPDAEPVATAGGYGFGLFVLRDVELGTTVSHAGGYPGFGTHMAWHPATGA
;
A
#
# COMPACT_ATOMS: atom_id res chain seq x y z
N MET A 1 19.01 -25.51 -0.73
CA MET A 1 18.70 -24.91 0.59
C MET A 1 17.69 -25.82 1.24
N ARG A 2 18.06 -26.56 2.30
CA ARG A 2 17.08 -27.35 3.06
C ARG A 2 16.32 -26.37 3.93
N GLU A 3 15.02 -26.30 3.68
CA GLU A 3 14.10 -25.39 4.37
C GLU A 3 14.10 -25.72 5.86
N GLY A 4 14.52 -24.74 6.66
CA GLY A 4 14.75 -24.88 8.09
C GLY A 4 13.45 -24.89 8.88
N THR A 5 13.53 -25.54 10.03
CA THR A 5 12.56 -25.67 11.11
C THR A 5 12.14 -24.32 11.71
N ASP A 6 11.40 -23.53 10.95
CA ASP A 6 10.66 -22.37 11.44
C ASP A 6 9.18 -22.79 11.46
N GLY A 7 8.55 -22.79 12.64
CA GLY A 7 7.13 -23.13 12.80
C GLY A 7 6.17 -22.22 12.03
N TYR A 8 6.64 -21.07 11.57
CA TYR A 8 5.95 -20.11 10.71
C TYR A 8 6.56 -20.02 9.30
N GLY A 9 7.74 -20.60 9.07
CA GLY A 9 8.50 -20.52 7.82
C GLY A 9 9.24 -19.19 7.65
N ALA A 10 10.47 -19.23 7.11
CA ALA A 10 11.36 -18.06 7.00
C ALA A 10 10.79 -16.88 6.18
N LEU A 11 9.67 -17.10 5.48
CA LEU A 11 8.96 -16.14 4.66
C LEU A 11 7.68 -15.59 5.32
N ALA A 12 7.33 -16.02 6.54
CA ALA A 12 6.12 -15.59 7.22
C ALA A 12 6.01 -14.08 7.37
N SER A 13 7.13 -13.41 7.66
CA SER A 13 7.20 -11.95 7.79
C SER A 13 6.97 -11.23 6.46
N MET A 14 7.25 -11.88 5.32
CA MET A 14 7.06 -11.31 3.99
C MET A 14 5.64 -11.55 3.44
N GLY A 15 4.98 -12.66 3.80
CA GLY A 15 3.70 -13.03 3.19
C GLY A 15 2.93 -14.18 3.82
N GLY A 16 3.20 -14.52 5.09
CA GLY A 16 2.56 -15.66 5.78
C GLY A 16 1.21 -15.36 6.44
N VAL A 17 0.68 -14.14 6.32
CA VAL A 17 -0.57 -13.75 6.97
C VAL A 17 -1.77 -14.32 6.19
N TYR A 18 -2.51 -15.22 6.82
CA TYR A 18 -3.84 -15.62 6.36
C TYR A 18 -4.90 -14.70 6.97
N THR A 19 -5.76 -14.12 6.14
CA THR A 19 -6.71 -13.10 6.59
C THR A 19 -7.94 -13.01 5.68
N SER A 20 -8.93 -12.20 6.07
CA SER A 20 -10.16 -11.97 5.32
C SER A 20 -10.15 -10.59 4.64
N VAL A 21 -10.98 -10.42 3.60
CA VAL A 21 -11.20 -9.09 2.98
C VAL A 21 -11.66 -8.08 4.03
N ARG A 22 -12.53 -8.50 4.97
CA ARG A 22 -13.02 -7.64 6.06
C ARG A 22 -11.88 -7.12 6.93
N ASP A 23 -10.90 -7.96 7.25
CA ASP A 23 -9.74 -7.55 8.07
C ASP A 23 -8.79 -6.66 7.28
N LEU A 24 -8.56 -6.94 6.00
CA LEU A 24 -7.82 -6.04 5.10
C LEU A 24 -8.50 -4.68 4.99
N SER A 25 -9.83 -4.61 4.88
CA SER A 25 -10.56 -3.33 4.85
C SER A 25 -10.38 -2.54 6.15
N ARG A 26 -10.35 -3.20 7.32
CA ARG A 26 -10.05 -2.53 8.61
C ARG A 26 -8.62 -2.01 8.64
N TRP A 27 -7.68 -2.78 8.10
CA TRP A 27 -6.27 -2.37 7.97
C TRP A 27 -6.13 -1.13 7.08
N VAL A 28 -6.77 -1.12 5.91
CA VAL A 28 -6.81 0.04 5.00
C VAL A 28 -7.49 1.24 5.65
N ALA A 29 -8.64 1.06 6.31
CA ALA A 29 -9.30 2.12 7.06
C ALA A 29 -8.40 2.71 8.16
N GLY A 30 -7.56 1.87 8.77
CA GLY A 30 -6.49 2.28 9.67
C GLY A 30 -5.50 3.24 9.02
N PHE A 31 -5.07 3.03 7.77
CA PHE A 31 -4.22 3.97 7.06
C PHE A 31 -4.94 5.25 6.63
N LEU A 32 -6.19 5.12 6.16
CA LEU A 32 -7.01 6.26 5.74
C LEU A 32 -7.31 7.23 6.88
N ASP A 33 -7.60 6.71 8.08
CA ASP A 33 -7.84 7.51 9.28
C ASP A 33 -6.64 8.42 9.65
N ALA A 34 -5.45 8.13 9.14
CA ALA A 34 -4.27 8.95 9.37
C ALA A 34 -4.38 10.36 8.75
N PHE A 35 -5.33 10.56 7.84
CA PHE A 35 -5.64 11.79 7.15
C PHE A 35 -7.06 12.31 7.48
N PRO A 36 -7.29 13.63 7.44
CA PRO A 36 -6.26 14.67 7.43
C PRO A 36 -5.44 14.67 8.74
N ALA A 37 -4.29 15.35 8.73
CA ALA A 37 -3.49 15.55 9.94
C ALA A 37 -4.30 16.32 10.99
N ARG A 38 -4.27 15.84 12.24
CA ARG A 38 -5.03 16.40 13.36
C ARG A 38 -4.44 15.97 14.69
N ASP A 39 -4.69 16.78 15.72
CA ASP A 39 -4.17 16.61 17.09
C ASP A 39 -5.16 15.91 18.04
N SER A 40 -6.29 15.40 17.52
CA SER A 40 -7.19 14.56 18.32
C SER A 40 -6.45 13.32 18.85
N PRO A 41 -6.85 12.77 20.02
CA PRO A 41 -6.23 11.57 20.59
C PRO A 41 -6.01 10.44 19.58
N GLU A 42 -4.95 9.66 19.79
CA GLU A 42 -4.64 8.50 18.95
C GLU A 42 -5.76 7.45 19.04
N GLY A 43 -6.04 6.80 17.92
CA GLY A 43 -7.02 5.72 17.82
C GLY A 43 -6.45 4.36 18.25
N PRO A 44 -7.22 3.27 18.08
CA PRO A 44 -6.82 1.92 18.47
C PRO A 44 -5.73 1.30 17.56
N HIS A 45 -5.28 2.00 16.53
CA HIS A 45 -4.28 1.49 15.60
C HIS A 45 -2.91 1.34 16.31
N PRO A 46 -2.15 0.24 16.10
CA PRO A 46 -0.90 0.01 16.81
C PRO A 46 0.19 1.03 16.48
N LEU A 47 0.09 1.70 15.34
CA LEU A 47 0.98 2.78 14.91
C LEU A 47 0.33 4.16 15.08
N ARG A 48 1.13 5.14 15.53
CA ARG A 48 0.76 6.55 15.61
C ARG A 48 0.27 7.09 14.27
N ARG A 49 -0.63 8.07 14.30
CA ARG A 49 -1.13 8.77 13.10
C ARG A 49 0.02 9.28 12.22
N ALA A 50 1.05 9.85 12.82
CA ALA A 50 2.22 10.37 12.10
C ALA A 50 2.98 9.26 11.34
N SER A 51 3.27 8.13 12.00
CA SER A 51 3.95 7.00 11.37
C SER A 51 3.13 6.40 10.23
N ARG A 52 1.81 6.27 10.38
CA ARG A 52 0.94 5.83 9.28
C ARG A 52 1.01 6.75 8.06
N ARG A 53 1.14 8.07 8.25
CA ARG A 53 1.33 9.01 7.12
C ARG A 53 2.72 8.88 6.51
N GLU A 54 3.74 8.70 7.34
CA GLU A 54 5.13 8.50 6.88
C GLU A 54 5.30 7.24 6.04
N MET A 55 4.63 6.14 6.40
CA MET A 55 4.62 4.90 5.60
C MET A 55 4.05 5.13 4.19
N GLN A 56 3.16 6.11 4.04
CA GLN A 56 2.47 6.50 2.80
C GLN A 56 3.23 7.60 2.02
N GLN A 57 4.47 7.91 2.39
CA GLN A 57 5.35 8.81 1.65
C GLN A 57 6.35 8.02 0.81
N VAL A 58 6.79 8.62 -0.30
CA VAL A 58 7.85 8.05 -1.12
C VAL A 58 9.18 8.21 -0.39
N HIS A 59 9.75 7.09 0.07
CA HIS A 59 11.10 7.03 0.63
C HIS A 59 12.13 6.63 -0.44
N ARG A 60 11.70 5.87 -1.45
CA ARG A 60 12.52 5.55 -2.63
C ARG A 60 11.73 5.74 -3.91
N ALA A 61 12.05 6.79 -4.67
CA ALA A 61 11.41 7.06 -5.96
C ALA A 61 11.78 6.02 -7.03
N PHE A 62 10.83 5.73 -7.91
CA PHE A 62 11.06 5.05 -9.19
C PHE A 62 11.28 6.10 -10.30
N GLY A 63 11.81 5.67 -11.45
CA GLY A 63 11.81 6.52 -12.64
C GLY A 63 10.37 6.79 -13.09
N PRO A 64 10.05 7.99 -13.62
CA PRO A 64 8.74 8.25 -14.18
C PRO A 64 8.49 7.33 -15.37
N SER A 65 7.24 6.89 -15.52
CA SER A 65 6.79 6.05 -16.62
C SER A 65 5.69 6.75 -17.39
N VAL A 66 5.71 6.61 -18.72
CA VAL A 66 4.61 7.02 -19.60
C VAL A 66 4.15 5.78 -20.33
N ALA A 67 2.88 5.45 -20.20
CA ALA A 67 2.28 4.30 -20.86
C ALA A 67 1.01 4.71 -21.61
N ALA A 68 0.88 4.24 -22.85
CA ALA A 68 -0.37 4.28 -23.59
C ALA A 68 -0.95 2.86 -23.64
N TYR A 69 -2.17 2.69 -23.15
CA TYR A 69 -2.81 1.36 -23.04
C TYR A 69 -3.54 0.95 -24.33
N ALA A 70 -3.66 1.85 -25.30
CA ALA A 70 -4.15 1.60 -26.65
C ALA A 70 -3.54 2.63 -27.63
N PRO A 71 -3.53 2.37 -28.94
CA PRO A 71 -2.93 3.28 -29.94
C PRO A 71 -3.49 4.71 -29.92
N ASP A 72 -4.79 4.85 -29.62
CA ASP A 72 -5.50 6.14 -29.59
C ASP A 72 -5.79 6.62 -28.16
N ALA A 73 -5.24 5.96 -27.14
CA ALA A 73 -5.41 6.38 -25.75
C ALA A 73 -4.43 7.50 -25.40
N GLU A 74 -4.91 8.50 -24.68
CA GLU A 74 -4.05 9.50 -24.07
C GLU A 74 -3.01 8.80 -23.16
N PRO A 75 -1.71 9.10 -23.32
CA PRO A 75 -0.67 8.49 -22.50
C PRO A 75 -0.82 8.90 -21.04
N VAL A 76 -0.78 7.93 -20.14
CA VAL A 76 -0.80 8.17 -18.69
C VAL A 76 0.63 8.27 -18.18
N ALA A 77 0.96 9.42 -17.60
CA ALA A 77 2.21 9.63 -16.90
C ALA A 77 2.06 9.27 -15.42
N THR A 78 2.84 8.29 -14.96
CA THR A 78 2.90 7.90 -13.56
C THR A 78 4.27 8.22 -12.98
N ALA A 79 4.27 8.86 -11.81
CA ALA A 79 5.45 9.04 -10.98
C ALA A 79 5.18 8.45 -9.60
N GLY A 80 6.22 8.08 -8.86
CA GLY A 80 6.00 7.49 -7.55
C GLY A 80 7.22 6.83 -6.96
N GLY A 81 6.97 5.95 -6.01
CA GLY A 81 8.03 5.25 -5.31
C GLY A 81 7.50 4.27 -4.29
N TYR A 82 8.43 3.72 -3.52
CA TYR A 82 8.15 2.85 -2.40
C TYR A 82 8.25 3.63 -1.09
N GLY A 83 7.24 3.50 -0.25
CA GLY A 83 7.26 3.89 1.14
C GLY A 83 7.67 2.73 2.04
N PHE A 84 7.13 2.70 3.25
CA PHE A 84 7.37 1.58 4.16
C PHE A 84 6.37 0.46 3.91
N GLY A 85 6.74 -0.46 3.02
CA GLY A 85 5.92 -1.60 2.65
C GLY A 85 4.70 -1.21 1.81
N LEU A 86 4.76 -0.08 1.10
CA LEU A 86 3.65 0.46 0.32
C LEU A 86 4.18 1.07 -0.99
N PHE A 87 3.52 0.77 -2.10
CA PHE A 87 3.66 1.56 -3.32
C PHE A 87 2.90 2.87 -3.16
N VAL A 88 3.52 3.97 -3.55
CA VAL A 88 2.93 5.31 -3.54
C VAL A 88 3.06 5.87 -4.94
N LEU A 89 1.93 5.90 -5.66
CA LEU A 89 1.86 6.39 -7.03
C LEU A 89 1.17 7.76 -7.04
N ARG A 90 1.62 8.58 -7.99
CA ARG A 90 1.08 9.88 -8.33
C ARG A 90 0.61 9.80 -9.77
N ASP A 91 -0.68 9.97 -9.93
CA ASP A 91 -1.37 10.11 -11.19
C ASP A 91 -1.77 11.58 -11.37
N VAL A 92 -1.77 12.07 -12.61
CA VAL A 92 -2.07 13.47 -12.92
C VAL A 92 -3.55 13.81 -12.75
N GLU A 93 -4.46 12.85 -12.96
CA GLU A 93 -5.90 13.02 -12.83
C GLU A 93 -6.39 12.61 -11.45
N LEU A 94 -5.94 11.44 -10.98
CA LEU A 94 -6.44 10.83 -9.76
C LEU A 94 -5.69 11.31 -8.52
N GLY A 95 -4.48 11.86 -8.65
CA GLY A 95 -3.66 12.26 -7.53
C GLY A 95 -2.93 11.07 -6.89
N THR A 96 -3.00 10.94 -5.57
CA THR A 96 -2.16 9.99 -4.82
C THR A 96 -2.87 8.68 -4.56
N THR A 97 -2.36 7.58 -5.09
CA THR A 97 -2.82 6.24 -4.72
C THR A 97 -1.73 5.52 -3.93
N VAL A 98 -2.14 4.80 -2.89
CA VAL A 98 -1.27 3.94 -2.09
C VAL A 98 -1.74 2.51 -2.25
N SER A 99 -0.81 1.56 -2.42
CA SER A 99 -1.19 0.16 -2.59
C SER A 99 -0.13 -0.84 -2.11
N HIS A 100 -0.56 -2.09 -1.93
CA HIS A 100 0.33 -3.23 -1.79
C HIS A 100 -0.34 -4.48 -2.37
N ALA A 101 0.41 -5.27 -3.12
CA ALA A 101 -0.04 -6.54 -3.68
C ALA A 101 0.69 -7.69 -2.99
N GLY A 102 0.00 -8.81 -2.82
CA GLY A 102 0.56 -10.06 -2.31
C GLY A 102 0.22 -11.22 -3.23
N GLY A 103 1.16 -12.16 -3.37
CA GLY A 103 0.98 -13.36 -4.18
C GLY A 103 1.58 -14.58 -3.49
N TYR A 104 0.77 -15.65 -3.41
CA TYR A 104 1.19 -16.98 -3.01
C TYR A 104 0.60 -17.97 -4.02
N PRO A 105 1.23 -19.11 -4.36
CA PRO A 105 0.70 -20.01 -5.39
C PRO A 105 -0.79 -20.37 -5.15
N GLY A 106 -1.66 -19.95 -6.08
CA GLY A 106 -3.12 -20.13 -5.99
C GLY A 106 -3.89 -19.02 -5.23
N PHE A 107 -3.22 -18.01 -4.70
CA PHE A 107 -3.81 -16.93 -3.91
C PHE A 107 -3.22 -15.55 -4.28
N GLY A 108 -4.08 -14.54 -4.34
CA GLY A 108 -3.68 -13.16 -4.60
C GLY A 108 -4.43 -12.19 -3.70
N THR A 109 -3.74 -11.12 -3.29
CA THR A 109 -4.33 -10.01 -2.57
C THR A 109 -3.87 -8.70 -3.18
N HIS A 110 -4.76 -7.71 -3.19
CA HIS A 110 -4.42 -6.35 -3.57
C HIS A 110 -5.20 -5.40 -2.68
N MET A 111 -4.49 -4.47 -2.06
CA MET A 111 -5.08 -3.35 -1.35
C MET A 111 -4.63 -2.08 -2.05
N ALA A 112 -5.57 -1.19 -2.33
CA ALA A 112 -5.29 0.14 -2.84
C ALA A 112 -6.27 1.12 -2.19
N TRP A 113 -5.82 2.35 -1.95
CA TRP A 113 -6.66 3.42 -1.43
C TRP A 113 -6.16 4.79 -1.86
N HIS A 114 -7.04 5.77 -1.81
CA HIS A 114 -6.80 7.17 -2.14
C HIS A 114 -6.89 8.04 -0.87
N PRO A 115 -5.77 8.42 -0.25
CA PRO A 115 -5.75 9.11 1.05
C PRO A 115 -6.56 10.41 1.11
N ALA A 116 -6.74 11.10 -0.03
CA ALA A 116 -7.46 12.37 -0.04
C ALA A 116 -8.99 12.22 -0.09
N THR A 117 -9.52 11.10 -0.62
CA THR A 117 -10.97 10.88 -0.72
C THR A 117 -11.49 9.79 0.20
N GLY A 118 -10.62 8.92 0.72
CA GLY A 118 -11.02 7.76 1.51
C GLY A 118 -11.59 6.61 0.67
N ALA A 119 -11.46 6.69 -0.67
CA ALA A 119 -11.83 5.63 -1.60
C ALA A 119 -10.79 4.49 -1.61
#